data_AF-A0A2G5EWI0-F1
#
_entry.id   AF-A0A2G5EWI0-F1
#
_cell.length_a   1.000
_cell.length_b   1.000
_cell.length_c   1.000
_cell.angle_alpha   90.00
_cell.angle_beta   90.00
_cell.angle_gamma   90.00
#
_symmetry.space_group_name_H-M   'P 1'
#
loop_
_entity.id
_entity.type
_entity.pdbx_description
1 polymer ?
#
loop_
_entity_poly.entity_id
_entity_poly.type
_entity_poly.pdbx_seq_one_letter_code
_entity_poly.pdbx_strand_id
1 'polypeptide(L)'
;MPYLVRENLYIGNIEDAAEILVNGSEEVTHILSVLSSASISFFSEWRSEMVFPTKEIRKVYFRESKQEEEQLVVEEESETDSDKKKKNKLMCLVEYAGKDLKLVRMGVPLRDMERENLLDYLDVCLDFIDNSRKQGSVLVHCFAGVSRSASIITAYLMRTEQLSHEDALVSLRQSCEFVCPNDGFLEQLKMFEGMGFKVDPTSPIYKRFHLKILGDSYNRGERIDSSQFGVDPGLSAVADSSESSTSPNETTKLNPAYRCKKCRRVMALQDNVVEHKPGEGETCFKWQKRSGGNPFNRSDEHECSSIFLEPLRWMKTVEEGLLEGKLFCPHCDARLGYFNWSGIQCSCGSWITPAFQLHKSRVDISTL
;
A
#
# COMPACT_ATOMS: atom_id res chain seq x y z
N MET A 1 -21.20 21.52 13.17
CA MET A 1 -22.08 20.98 12.11
C MET A 1 -21.20 20.68 10.92
N PRO A 2 -21.26 19.44 10.41
CA PRO A 2 -20.42 19.00 9.32
C PRO A 2 -20.79 19.70 8.00
N TYR A 3 -19.84 19.78 7.08
CA TYR A 3 -19.98 20.45 5.79
C TYR A 3 -20.49 19.46 4.74
N LEU A 4 -21.52 19.84 4.00
CA LEU A 4 -22.04 19.05 2.88
C LEU A 4 -21.07 19.15 1.68
N VAL A 5 -20.51 18.02 1.27
CA VAL A 5 -19.58 17.95 0.12
C VAL A 5 -20.34 17.64 -1.17
N ARG A 6 -21.17 16.60 -1.12
CA ARG A 6 -22.08 16.15 -2.19
C ARG A 6 -23.33 15.58 -1.54
N GLU A 7 -24.35 15.29 -2.35
CA GLU A 7 -25.55 14.58 -1.87
C GLU A 7 -25.15 13.35 -1.03
N ASN A 8 -25.69 13.28 0.19
CA ASN A 8 -25.45 12.21 1.16
C ASN A 8 -23.97 12.04 1.61
N LEU A 9 -23.09 13.02 1.38
CA LEU A 9 -21.68 12.97 1.75
C LEU A 9 -21.26 14.24 2.49
N TYR A 10 -20.85 14.07 3.74
CA TYR A 10 -20.44 15.15 4.63
C TYR A 10 -18.99 14.98 5.08
N ILE A 11 -18.30 16.09 5.30
CA ILE A 11 -16.99 16.15 5.95
C ILE A 11 -17.11 16.84 7.30
N GLY A 12 -16.39 16.35 8.32
CA GLY A 12 -16.38 16.97 9.64
C GLY A 12 -15.15 16.63 10.47
N ASN A 13 -15.18 17.07 11.72
CA ASN A 13 -14.15 16.81 12.73
C ASN A 13 -14.63 15.79 13.78
N ILE A 14 -13.84 15.58 14.83
CA ILE A 14 -14.18 14.63 15.90
C ILE A 14 -15.38 15.11 16.73
N GLU A 15 -15.55 16.42 16.93
CA GLU A 15 -16.71 16.99 17.62
C GLU A 15 -18.02 16.69 16.88
N ASP A 16 -18.06 16.89 15.56
CA ASP A 16 -19.25 16.60 14.74
C ASP A 16 -19.65 15.11 14.85
N ALA A 17 -18.67 14.21 14.79
CA ALA A 17 -18.91 12.78 14.92
C ALA A 17 -19.37 12.39 16.33
N ALA A 18 -18.78 12.99 17.36
CA ALA A 18 -19.18 12.75 18.74
C ALA A 18 -20.62 13.21 19.00
N GLU A 19 -21.00 14.38 18.49
CA GLU A 19 -22.36 14.90 18.61
C GLU A 19 -23.39 13.94 17.99
N ILE A 20 -23.11 13.42 16.79
CA ILE A 20 -23.97 12.44 16.11
C ILE A 20 -24.03 11.12 16.88
N LEU A 21 -22.91 10.64 17.43
CA LEU A 21 -22.87 9.41 18.23
C LEU A 21 -23.67 9.55 19.54
N VAL A 22 -23.64 10.72 20.19
CA VAL A 22 -24.41 11.00 21.42
C VAL A 22 -25.90 11.15 21.11
N ASN A 23 -26.25 12.02 20.17
CA ASN A 23 -27.63 12.47 19.98
C ASN A 23 -28.40 11.63 18.95
N GLY A 24 -27.69 10.89 18.09
CA GLY A 24 -28.22 10.37 16.85
C GLY A 24 -28.28 11.44 15.76
N SER A 25 -28.72 11.04 14.56
CA SER A 25 -29.02 11.96 13.46
C SER A 25 -30.16 11.39 12.64
N GLU A 26 -31.03 12.26 12.12
CA GLU A 26 -32.06 11.86 11.15
C GLU A 26 -31.49 11.79 9.72
N GLU A 27 -30.40 12.52 9.44
CA GLU A 27 -29.76 12.58 8.12
C GLU A 27 -28.61 11.57 8.00
N VAL A 28 -27.70 11.54 8.99
CA VAL A 28 -26.49 10.72 8.98
C VAL A 28 -26.78 9.34 9.53
N THR A 29 -26.51 8.33 8.71
CA THR A 29 -26.71 6.91 9.06
C THR A 29 -25.37 6.17 9.19
N HIS A 30 -24.32 6.68 8.54
CA HIS A 30 -23.00 6.06 8.49
C HIS A 30 -21.91 7.06 8.91
N ILE A 31 -20.87 6.57 9.59
CA ILE A 31 -19.70 7.37 10.00
C ILE A 31 -18.42 6.65 9.58
N LEU A 32 -17.57 7.33 8.82
CA LEU A 32 -16.20 6.92 8.53
C LEU A 32 -15.23 7.72 9.41
N SER A 33 -14.68 7.07 10.43
CA SER A 33 -13.71 7.64 11.37
C SER A 33 -12.28 7.32 10.96
N VAL A 34 -11.54 8.31 10.47
CA VAL A 34 -10.13 8.19 10.09
C VAL A 34 -9.25 8.79 11.19
N LEU A 35 -8.90 7.97 12.19
CA LEU A 35 -8.25 8.38 13.43
C LEU A 35 -7.00 7.53 13.70
N SER A 36 -6.18 7.88 14.70
CA SER A 36 -4.98 7.08 15.02
C SER A 36 -5.29 5.70 15.61
N SER A 37 -6.56 5.44 15.93
CA SER A 37 -7.08 4.15 16.38
C SER A 37 -8.43 3.89 15.68
N ALA A 38 -8.68 2.63 15.32
CA ALA A 38 -9.97 2.21 14.78
C ALA A 38 -11.03 2.08 15.88
N SER A 39 -10.62 1.93 17.14
CA SER A 39 -11.52 1.73 18.28
C SER A 39 -12.36 2.97 18.56
N ILE A 40 -13.66 2.76 18.81
CA ILE A 40 -14.55 3.83 19.27
C ILE A 40 -14.17 4.36 20.66
N SER A 41 -13.44 3.58 21.47
CA SER A 41 -12.92 4.04 22.77
C SER A 41 -11.93 5.20 22.62
N PHE A 42 -11.41 5.47 21.42
CA PHE A 42 -10.61 6.66 21.15
C PHE A 42 -11.32 7.96 21.52
N PHE A 43 -12.66 8.01 21.42
CA PHE A 43 -13.42 9.17 21.87
C PHE A 43 -13.33 9.36 23.39
N SER A 44 -13.29 8.27 24.17
CA SER A 44 -13.10 8.31 25.62
C SER A 44 -11.68 8.76 25.99
N GLU A 45 -10.68 8.37 25.20
CA GLU A 45 -9.29 8.85 25.37
C GLU A 45 -9.14 10.34 25.07
N TRP A 46 -9.90 10.84 24.08
CA TRP A 46 -9.94 12.25 23.75
C TRP A 46 -10.73 13.08 24.78
N ARG A 47 -11.89 12.59 25.24
CA ARG A 47 -12.71 13.18 26.30
C ARG A 47 -13.30 12.09 27.18
N SER A 48 -12.86 12.02 28.44
CA SER A 48 -13.16 10.93 29.39
C SER A 48 -14.64 10.62 29.60
N GLU A 49 -15.55 11.56 29.32
CA GLU A 49 -17.00 11.40 29.50
C GLU A 49 -17.71 10.80 28.27
N MET A 50 -16.99 10.52 27.18
CA MET A 50 -17.58 10.02 25.93
C MET A 50 -17.45 8.50 25.82
N VAL A 51 -18.48 7.78 26.27
CA VAL A 51 -18.61 6.32 26.10
C VAL A 51 -19.84 6.03 25.25
N PHE A 52 -19.65 5.25 24.20
CA PHE A 52 -20.70 4.92 23.24
C PHE A 52 -20.98 3.43 23.25
N PRO A 53 -22.25 3.00 23.21
CA PRO A 53 -22.54 1.60 22.95
C PRO A 53 -22.05 1.25 21.54
N THR A 54 -21.43 0.08 21.43
CA THR A 54 -20.98 -0.47 20.15
C THR A 54 -21.31 -1.96 20.07
N LYS A 55 -21.56 -2.44 18.84
CA LYS A 55 -21.66 -3.86 18.53
C LYS A 55 -20.87 -4.13 17.25
N GLU A 56 -19.78 -4.87 17.38
CA GLU A 56 -18.90 -5.24 16.26
C GLU A 56 -19.68 -5.99 15.16
N ILE A 57 -19.42 -5.61 13.91
CA ILE A 57 -19.93 -6.29 12.72
C ILE A 57 -18.80 -7.12 12.09
N ARG A 58 -17.63 -6.52 11.88
CA ARG A 58 -16.45 -7.21 11.33
C ARG A 58 -15.15 -6.43 11.54
N LYS A 59 -14.02 -7.14 11.59
CA LYS A 59 -12.68 -6.59 11.45
C LYS A 59 -12.07 -7.00 10.12
N VAL A 60 -11.41 -6.06 9.45
CA VAL A 60 -10.64 -6.30 8.23
C VAL A 60 -9.17 -6.11 8.55
N TYR A 61 -8.34 -7.10 8.19
CA TYR A 61 -6.90 -7.07 8.41
C TYR A 61 -6.18 -7.02 7.06
N PHE A 62 -4.96 -6.49 7.04
CA PHE A 62 -4.09 -6.65 5.88
C PHE A 62 -3.86 -8.13 5.62
N ARG A 63 -4.06 -8.56 4.37
CA ARG A 63 -3.87 -9.96 3.98
C ARG A 63 -2.37 -10.27 4.04
N GLU A 64 -1.95 -11.01 5.07
CA GLU A 64 -0.69 -11.74 4.96
C GLU A 64 -0.84 -12.71 3.77
N SER A 65 0.16 -12.75 2.90
CA SER A 65 0.13 -13.56 1.69
C SER A 65 -0.01 -15.03 2.07
N LYS A 66 -1.27 -15.51 2.02
CA LYS A 66 -1.71 -16.87 2.34
C LYS A 66 -0.89 -17.89 1.55
N GLN A 67 -0.14 -18.71 2.28
CA GLN A 67 -0.17 -20.15 2.06
C GLN A 67 -0.80 -20.72 3.33
N GLU A 68 -2.12 -20.82 3.31
CA GLU A 68 -2.98 -21.60 4.21
C GLU A 68 -4.42 -21.19 3.83
N GLU A 69 -4.92 -21.80 2.75
CA GLU A 69 -6.36 -21.89 2.51
C GLU A 69 -6.81 -23.24 3.07
N GLU A 70 -7.62 -23.19 4.14
CA GLU A 70 -8.93 -23.83 4.27
C GLU A 70 -9.33 -23.88 5.75
N GLN A 71 -9.98 -22.81 6.23
CA GLN A 71 -11.19 -22.91 7.04
C GLN A 71 -11.70 -21.51 7.39
N LEU A 72 -12.97 -21.26 7.06
CA LEU A 72 -13.81 -20.33 7.80
C LEU A 72 -13.84 -20.80 9.25
N VAL A 73 -13.00 -20.21 10.11
CA VAL A 73 -13.11 -20.40 11.55
C VAL A 73 -13.78 -19.16 12.11
N VAL A 74 -15.03 -19.33 12.53
CA VAL A 74 -15.65 -18.48 13.54
C VAL A 74 -14.83 -18.69 14.80
N GLU A 75 -14.00 -17.73 15.20
CA GLU A 75 -13.28 -17.80 16.47
C GLU A 75 -14.29 -17.62 17.62
N GLU A 76 -14.78 -18.72 18.20
CA GLU A 76 -15.32 -18.75 19.56
C GLU A 76 -14.16 -18.82 20.56
N GLU A 77 -14.24 -18.02 21.61
CA GLU A 77 -13.20 -17.84 22.62
C GLU A 77 -13.01 -19.09 23.48
N SER A 78 -11.78 -19.60 23.51
CA SER A 78 -11.26 -20.32 24.68
C SER A 78 -9.82 -19.90 24.94
N GLU A 79 -9.61 -19.34 26.13
CA GLU A 79 -8.35 -18.81 26.63
C GLU A 79 -7.23 -19.87 26.72
N THR A 80 -5.99 -19.34 26.77
CA THR A 80 -4.69 -19.94 27.12
C THR A 80 -3.84 -20.47 25.97
N ASP A 81 -3.00 -19.61 25.39
CA ASP A 81 -1.54 -19.79 25.40
C ASP A 81 -0.85 -18.47 25.05
N SER A 82 -0.01 -17.99 25.95
CA SER A 82 0.71 -16.73 25.87
C SER A 82 2.08 -16.96 25.24
N ASP A 83 2.16 -17.10 23.91
CA ASP A 83 3.34 -16.74 23.11
C ASP A 83 3.09 -16.94 21.60
N LYS A 84 3.32 -15.87 20.81
CA LYS A 84 3.38 -15.82 19.33
C LYS A 84 2.09 -15.87 18.48
N LYS A 85 0.99 -15.22 18.87
CA LYS A 85 -0.01 -14.76 17.87
C LYS A 85 0.57 -13.52 17.16
N LYS A 86 1.21 -13.69 15.99
CA LYS A 86 1.53 -12.59 15.06
C LYS A 86 0.21 -11.85 14.79
N LYS A 87 0.04 -10.64 15.34
CA LYS A 87 -1.19 -9.86 15.16
C LYS A 87 -1.12 -9.23 13.78
N ASN A 88 -1.91 -9.75 12.83
CA ASN A 88 -2.13 -9.09 11.55
C ASN A 88 -2.51 -7.63 11.80
N LYS A 89 -1.93 -6.71 11.03
CA LYS A 89 -2.22 -5.28 11.13
C LYS A 89 -3.70 -5.05 10.77
N LEU A 90 -4.45 -4.40 11.67
CA LEU A 90 -5.85 -4.06 11.45
C LEU A 90 -5.95 -2.97 10.37
N MET A 91 -6.77 -3.21 9.36
CA MET A 91 -7.06 -2.24 8.28
C MET A 91 -8.28 -1.40 8.64
N CYS A 92 -9.39 -2.02 9.05
CA CYS A 92 -10.55 -1.30 9.57
C CYS A 92 -11.42 -2.16 10.49
N LEU A 93 -12.23 -1.50 11.31
CA LEU A 93 -13.27 -2.09 12.15
C LEU A 93 -14.62 -1.51 11.70
N VAL A 94 -15.60 -2.36 11.45
CA VAL A 94 -16.98 -1.94 11.17
C VAL A 94 -17.88 -2.42 12.31
N GLU A 95 -18.71 -1.52 12.82
CA GLU A 95 -19.55 -1.75 14.00
C GLU A 95 -20.85 -0.95 13.93
N TYR A 96 -21.88 -1.39 14.63
CA TYR A 96 -23.00 -0.54 15.01
C TYR A 96 -22.58 0.33 16.19
N ALA A 97 -22.91 1.61 16.19
CA ALA A 97 -22.44 2.56 17.18
C ALA A 97 -23.48 3.64 17.54
N GLY A 98 -23.21 4.35 18.64
CA GLY A 98 -23.97 5.51 19.08
C GLY A 98 -25.34 5.15 19.66
N LYS A 99 -26.14 6.18 19.94
CA LYS A 99 -27.47 6.02 20.54
C LYS A 99 -28.32 4.98 19.79
N ASP A 100 -28.88 4.04 20.55
CA ASP A 100 -29.70 2.92 20.07
C ASP A 100 -29.00 1.95 19.08
N LEU A 101 -27.67 2.03 18.88
CA LEU A 101 -26.91 1.24 17.90
C LEU A 101 -27.43 1.39 16.45
N LYS A 102 -27.97 2.56 16.10
CA LYS A 102 -28.57 2.83 14.78
C LYS A 102 -27.56 3.27 13.72
N LEU A 103 -26.37 3.71 14.11
CA LEU A 103 -25.34 4.19 13.18
C LEU A 103 -24.41 3.04 12.81
N VAL A 104 -23.99 2.98 11.55
CA VAL A 104 -22.90 2.10 11.12
C VAL A 104 -21.62 2.91 11.08
N ARG A 105 -20.64 2.54 11.89
CA ARG A 105 -19.33 3.19 11.93
C ARG A 105 -18.26 2.29 11.33
N MET A 106 -17.43 2.86 10.45
CA MET A 106 -16.14 2.27 10.07
C MET A 106 -14.98 3.07 10.67
N GLY A 107 -14.18 2.43 11.51
CA GLY A 107 -12.95 2.98 12.07
C GLY A 107 -11.72 2.55 11.29
N VAL A 108 -10.89 3.51 10.88
CA VAL A 108 -9.64 3.31 10.13
C VAL A 108 -8.47 3.86 10.94
N PRO A 109 -7.48 3.04 11.32
CA PRO A 109 -6.34 3.45 12.15
C PRO A 109 -5.23 4.10 11.29
N LEU A 110 -5.41 5.37 10.94
CA LEU A 110 -4.48 6.18 10.17
C LEU A 110 -4.01 7.41 10.96
N ARG A 111 -2.70 7.55 11.15
CA ARG A 111 -2.09 8.74 11.76
C ARG A 111 -1.92 9.84 10.72
N ASP A 112 -1.85 11.09 11.18
CA ASP A 112 -1.72 12.26 10.30
C ASP A 112 -0.25 12.64 10.12
N MET A 113 0.50 11.78 9.44
CA MET A 113 1.93 11.97 9.21
C MET A 113 2.23 11.67 7.74
N GLU A 114 3.15 12.42 7.13
CA GLU A 114 3.52 12.27 5.71
C GLU A 114 4.01 10.86 5.34
N ARG A 115 4.56 10.14 6.31
CA ARG A 115 5.08 8.77 6.14
C ARG A 115 4.02 7.66 6.21
N GLU A 116 2.79 7.99 6.58
CA GLU A 116 1.73 6.99 6.70
C GLU A 116 1.22 6.58 5.32
N ASN A 117 0.95 5.28 5.15
CA ASN A 117 0.46 4.74 3.89
C ASN A 117 -1.07 4.90 3.82
N LEU A 118 -1.53 5.93 3.10
CA LEU A 118 -2.94 6.19 2.78
C LEU A 118 -3.48 5.20 1.74
N LEU A 119 -2.65 4.82 0.75
CA LEU A 119 -3.07 3.95 -0.36
C LEU A 119 -3.66 2.63 0.13
N ASP A 120 -3.08 2.08 1.19
CA ASP A 120 -3.55 0.87 1.88
C ASP A 120 -5.03 0.89 2.29
N TYR A 121 -5.60 2.07 2.48
CA TYR A 121 -6.96 2.25 2.99
C TYR A 121 -7.94 2.80 1.96
N LEU A 122 -7.48 3.27 0.79
CA LEU A 122 -8.34 3.96 -0.17
C LEU A 122 -9.50 3.07 -0.61
N ASP A 123 -9.23 1.92 -1.20
CA ASP A 123 -10.31 1.07 -1.77
C ASP A 123 -11.40 0.75 -0.75
N VAL A 124 -11.04 0.31 0.46
CA VAL A 124 -12.03 -0.01 1.51
C VAL A 124 -12.81 1.21 1.99
N CYS A 125 -12.17 2.38 2.07
CA CYS A 125 -12.83 3.63 2.46
C CYS A 125 -13.80 4.12 1.40
N LEU A 126 -13.35 4.15 0.15
CA LEU A 126 -14.15 4.65 -0.96
C LEU A 126 -15.36 3.73 -1.20
N ASP A 127 -15.18 2.41 -1.09
CA ASP A 127 -16.27 1.44 -1.21
C ASP A 127 -17.27 1.54 -0.04
N PHE A 128 -16.78 1.85 1.17
CA PHE A 128 -17.66 2.15 2.31
C PHE A 128 -18.50 3.40 2.04
N ILE A 129 -17.91 4.47 1.51
CA ILE A 129 -18.63 5.71 1.14
C ILE A 129 -19.69 5.40 0.08
N ASP A 130 -19.34 4.70 -1.00
CA ASP A 130 -20.30 4.36 -2.07
C ASP A 130 -21.49 3.54 -1.58
N ASN A 131 -21.25 2.56 -0.71
CA ASN A 131 -22.31 1.72 -0.18
C ASN A 131 -23.16 2.45 0.87
N SER A 132 -22.56 3.35 1.65
CA SER A 132 -23.26 4.14 2.66
C SER A 132 -24.20 5.15 1.99
N ARG A 133 -23.73 5.85 0.95
CA ARG A 133 -24.51 6.87 0.21
C ARG A 133 -25.77 6.32 -0.47
N LYS A 134 -25.82 5.01 -0.75
CA LYS A 134 -27.00 4.31 -1.30
C LYS A 134 -28.07 4.00 -0.24
N GLN A 135 -27.69 3.99 1.03
CA GLN A 135 -28.56 3.62 2.16
C GLN A 135 -28.98 4.85 2.99
N GLY A 136 -28.18 5.91 2.98
CA GLY A 136 -28.44 7.17 3.66
C GLY A 136 -27.22 8.09 3.54
N SER A 137 -27.06 9.04 4.48
CA SER A 137 -25.87 9.91 4.47
C SER A 137 -24.69 9.36 5.25
N VAL A 138 -23.49 9.66 4.77
CA VAL A 138 -22.22 9.34 5.43
C VAL A 138 -21.48 10.60 5.86
N LEU A 139 -21.02 10.61 7.11
CA LEU A 139 -20.03 11.57 7.61
C LEU A 139 -18.64 10.94 7.52
N VAL A 140 -17.71 11.59 6.81
CA VAL A 140 -16.29 11.24 6.83
C VAL A 140 -15.56 12.26 7.69
N HIS A 141 -14.94 11.79 8.78
CA HIS A 141 -14.27 12.67 9.72
C HIS A 141 -12.89 12.15 10.12
N CYS A 142 -12.05 13.07 10.58
CA CYS A 142 -10.83 12.76 11.31
C CYS A 142 -10.82 13.55 12.61
N PHE A 143 -9.64 13.81 13.19
CA PHE A 143 -9.56 14.62 14.40
C PHE A 143 -9.98 16.07 14.13
N ALA A 144 -9.30 16.77 13.21
CA ALA A 144 -9.53 18.18 12.93
C ALA A 144 -10.46 18.45 11.72
N GLY A 145 -10.77 17.42 10.92
CA GLY A 145 -11.49 17.61 9.64
C GLY A 145 -10.65 18.24 8.53
N VAL A 146 -9.33 18.29 8.67
CA VAL A 146 -8.42 19.05 7.77
C VAL A 146 -7.65 18.17 6.80
N SER A 147 -7.00 17.10 7.27
CA SER A 147 -6.02 16.34 6.47
C SER A 147 -6.49 14.91 6.13
N ARG A 148 -6.58 13.99 7.11
CA ARG A 148 -6.96 12.58 6.86
C ARG A 148 -8.33 12.40 6.18
N SER A 149 -9.40 12.98 6.74
CA SER A 149 -10.74 12.90 6.14
C SER A 149 -10.78 13.59 4.77
N ALA A 150 -10.14 14.75 4.65
CA ALA A 150 -10.03 15.46 3.38
C ALA A 150 -9.31 14.63 2.31
N SER A 151 -8.28 13.86 2.69
CA SER A 151 -7.54 12.98 1.77
C SER A 151 -8.44 11.86 1.24
N ILE A 152 -9.22 11.22 2.12
CA ILE A 152 -10.18 10.18 1.72
C ILE A 152 -11.26 10.75 0.80
N ILE A 153 -11.85 11.90 1.13
CA ILE A 153 -12.87 12.52 0.28
C ILE A 153 -12.28 13.00 -1.04
N THR A 154 -11.06 13.53 -1.05
CA THR A 154 -10.38 13.92 -2.29
C THR A 154 -10.21 12.70 -3.20
N ALA A 155 -9.69 11.57 -2.67
CA ALA A 155 -9.60 10.32 -3.42
C ALA A 155 -10.97 9.82 -3.92
N TYR A 156 -12.03 10.01 -3.12
CA TYR A 156 -13.40 9.67 -3.51
C TYR A 156 -13.85 10.47 -4.72
N LEU A 157 -13.71 11.80 -4.67
CA LEU A 157 -14.06 12.70 -5.77
C LEU A 157 -13.23 12.41 -7.02
N MET A 158 -11.93 12.15 -6.88
CA MET A 158 -11.07 11.73 -7.98
C MET A 158 -11.64 10.47 -8.68
N ARG A 159 -11.99 9.44 -7.91
CA ARG A 159 -12.52 8.18 -8.43
C ARG A 159 -13.88 8.35 -9.09
N THR A 160 -14.81 9.06 -8.46
CA THR A 160 -16.21 9.15 -8.93
C THR A 160 -16.42 10.22 -9.99
N GLU A 161 -15.66 11.31 -9.95
CA GLU A 161 -15.81 12.47 -10.84
C GLU A 161 -14.68 12.55 -11.87
N GLN A 162 -13.72 11.62 -11.86
CA GLN A 162 -12.57 11.55 -12.77
C GLN A 162 -11.75 12.85 -12.77
N LEU A 163 -11.60 13.44 -11.60
CA LEU A 163 -10.84 14.67 -11.39
C LEU A 163 -9.38 14.35 -11.07
N SER A 164 -8.47 15.22 -11.52
CA SER A 164 -7.08 15.20 -11.05
C SER A 164 -7.03 15.41 -9.54
N HIS A 165 -5.92 15.04 -8.88
CA HIS A 165 -5.78 15.26 -7.43
C HIS A 165 -5.90 16.76 -7.08
N GLU A 166 -5.42 17.66 -7.94
CA GLU A 166 -5.53 19.11 -7.77
C GLU A 166 -6.97 19.58 -7.90
N ASP A 167 -7.67 19.18 -8.97
CA ASP A 167 -9.05 19.59 -9.24
C ASP A 167 -10.01 19.04 -8.18
N ALA A 168 -9.82 17.80 -7.74
CA ALA A 168 -10.61 17.19 -6.69
C ALA A 168 -10.45 17.93 -5.35
N LEU A 169 -9.22 18.34 -5.01
CA LEU A 169 -8.96 19.10 -3.79
C LEU A 169 -9.55 20.51 -3.87
N VAL A 170 -9.44 21.18 -5.02
CA VAL A 170 -10.09 22.47 -5.28
C VAL A 170 -11.62 22.33 -5.14
N SER A 171 -12.19 21.26 -5.69
CA SER A 171 -13.62 21.00 -5.58
C SER A 171 -14.06 20.77 -4.14
N LEU A 172 -13.30 20.02 -3.34
CA LEU A 172 -13.59 19.84 -1.92
C LEU A 172 -13.52 21.18 -1.15
N ARG A 173 -12.56 22.06 -1.50
CA ARG A 173 -12.42 23.39 -0.88
C ARG A 173 -13.61 24.31 -1.13
N GLN A 174 -14.40 24.08 -2.19
CA GLN A 174 -15.64 24.83 -2.41
C GLN A 174 -16.68 24.54 -1.33
N SER A 175 -16.67 23.34 -0.76
CA SER A 175 -17.55 22.94 0.36
C SER A 175 -16.93 23.22 1.73
N CYS A 176 -15.60 23.13 1.84
CA CYS A 176 -14.88 23.24 3.10
C CYS A 176 -13.50 23.90 2.89
N GLU A 177 -13.42 25.22 3.01
CA GLU A 177 -12.25 26.03 2.59
C GLU A 177 -10.93 25.62 3.28
N PHE A 178 -10.98 25.21 4.54
CA PHE A 178 -9.80 24.96 5.38
C PHE A 178 -9.20 23.55 5.23
N VAL A 179 -9.67 22.73 4.28
CA VAL A 179 -9.05 21.41 4.05
C VAL A 179 -7.63 21.56 3.51
N CYS A 180 -6.73 20.77 4.09
CA CYS A 180 -5.32 20.76 3.78
C CYS A 180 -4.71 19.40 4.14
N PRO A 181 -4.79 18.39 3.25
CA PRO A 181 -4.01 17.16 3.37
C PRO A 181 -2.52 17.45 3.58
N ASN A 182 -1.84 16.62 4.37
CA ASN A 182 -0.38 16.70 4.48
C ASN A 182 0.31 16.31 3.16
N ASP A 183 1.57 16.73 2.98
CA ASP A 183 2.31 16.56 1.73
C ASP A 183 2.46 15.08 1.31
N GLY A 184 2.65 14.18 2.29
CA GLY A 184 2.74 12.75 2.01
C GLY A 184 1.43 12.13 1.51
N PHE A 185 0.29 12.64 1.96
CA PHE A 185 -1.02 12.25 1.43
C PHE A 185 -1.28 12.86 0.05
N LEU A 186 -0.87 14.11 -0.21
CA LEU A 186 -0.97 14.73 -1.54
C LEU A 186 -0.17 13.94 -2.58
N GLU A 187 1.07 13.54 -2.26
CA GLU A 187 1.88 12.70 -3.15
C GLU A 187 1.22 11.34 -3.40
N GLN A 188 0.57 10.74 -2.39
CA GLN A 188 -0.18 9.49 -2.56
C GLN A 188 -1.44 9.66 -3.39
N LEU A 189 -2.15 10.79 -3.31
CA LEU A 189 -3.27 11.09 -4.20
C LEU A 189 -2.79 11.24 -5.66
N LYS A 190 -1.65 11.90 -5.88
CA LYS A 190 -1.03 11.97 -7.22
C LYS A 190 -0.62 10.59 -7.75
N MET A 191 -0.13 9.70 -6.89
CA MET A 191 0.10 8.30 -7.26
C MET A 191 -1.20 7.57 -7.60
N PHE A 192 -2.27 7.79 -6.84
CA PHE A 192 -3.60 7.23 -7.09
C PHE A 192 -4.17 7.68 -8.44
N GLU A 193 -4.00 8.95 -8.80
CA GLU A 193 -4.29 9.47 -10.15
C GLU A 193 -3.46 8.74 -11.22
N GLY A 194 -2.15 8.62 -11.01
CA GLY A 194 -1.24 7.91 -11.93
C GLY A 194 -1.54 6.42 -12.10
N MET A 195 -2.27 5.81 -11.16
CA MET A 195 -2.76 4.43 -11.24
C MET A 195 -4.20 4.34 -11.80
N GLY A 196 -4.77 5.44 -12.31
CA GLY A 196 -6.11 5.45 -12.90
C GLY A 196 -7.22 5.40 -11.84
N PHE A 197 -7.03 6.07 -10.72
CA PHE A 197 -8.01 6.18 -9.62
C PHE A 197 -8.39 4.83 -8.98
N LYS A 198 -7.43 3.91 -8.99
CA LYS A 198 -7.52 2.61 -8.32
C LYS A 198 -6.14 2.25 -7.79
N VAL A 199 -6.07 1.66 -6.60
CA VAL A 199 -4.79 1.16 -6.09
C VAL A 199 -4.46 -0.14 -6.83
N ASP A 200 -3.44 -0.10 -7.69
CA ASP A 200 -2.96 -1.25 -8.44
C ASP A 200 -1.58 -1.69 -7.93
N PRO A 201 -1.50 -2.78 -7.14
CA PRO A 201 -0.23 -3.30 -6.64
C PRO A 201 0.75 -3.72 -7.73
N THR A 202 0.27 -3.97 -8.95
CA THR A 202 1.12 -4.39 -10.07
C THR A 202 1.77 -3.21 -10.80
N SER A 203 1.26 -1.99 -10.57
CA SER A 203 1.76 -0.76 -11.18
C SER A 203 3.21 -0.47 -10.75
N PRO A 204 4.09 -0.04 -11.67
CA PRO A 204 5.44 0.43 -11.33
C PRO A 204 5.44 1.55 -10.29
N ILE A 205 4.39 2.39 -10.27
CA ILE A 205 4.25 3.48 -9.28
C ILE A 205 4.10 2.89 -7.88
N TYR A 206 3.18 1.93 -7.71
CA TYR A 206 2.94 1.29 -6.42
C TYR A 206 4.16 0.51 -5.94
N LYS A 207 4.80 -0.27 -6.81
CA LYS A 207 5.99 -1.06 -6.44
C LYS A 207 7.13 -0.19 -5.93
N ARG A 208 7.37 0.96 -6.56
CA ARG A 208 8.39 1.91 -6.11
C ARG A 208 8.02 2.54 -4.76
N PHE A 209 6.76 2.90 -4.58
CA PHE A 209 6.26 3.41 -3.31
C PHE A 209 6.36 2.37 -2.19
N HIS A 210 5.92 1.15 -2.45
CA HIS A 210 5.99 0.03 -1.52
C HIS A 210 7.44 -0.28 -1.12
N LEU A 211 8.36 -0.30 -2.08
CA LEU A 211 9.79 -0.47 -1.84
C LEU A 211 10.36 0.65 -0.94
N LYS A 212 9.95 1.91 -1.17
CA LYS A 212 10.31 3.05 -0.32
C LYS A 212 9.80 2.86 1.12
N ILE A 213 8.52 2.51 1.30
CA ILE A 213 7.92 2.26 2.62
C ILE A 213 8.64 1.13 3.36
N LEU A 214 9.02 0.06 2.64
CA LEU A 214 9.78 -1.04 3.20
C LEU A 214 11.18 -0.58 3.68
N GLY A 215 11.88 0.21 2.88
CA GLY A 215 13.17 0.80 3.25
C GLY A 215 13.08 1.72 4.47
N ASP A 216 12.05 2.58 4.52
CA ASP A 216 11.82 3.47 5.66
C ASP A 216 11.54 2.67 6.95
N SER A 217 10.84 1.54 6.86
CA SER A 217 10.56 0.67 8.00
C SER A 217 11.84 -0.01 8.50
N TYR A 218 12.69 -0.51 7.59
CA TYR A 218 14.01 -1.03 7.94
C TYR A 218 14.87 0.04 8.65
N ASN A 219 14.91 1.26 8.12
CA ASN A 219 15.71 2.36 8.68
C ASN A 219 15.25 2.79 10.09
N ARG A 220 13.99 2.54 10.47
CA ARG A 220 13.48 2.76 11.83
C ARG A 220 13.84 1.63 12.81
N GLY A 221 14.50 0.58 12.34
CA GLY A 221 14.78 -0.62 13.13
C GLY A 221 13.56 -1.53 13.29
N GLU A 222 12.53 -1.38 12.47
CA GLU A 222 11.42 -2.33 12.44
C GLU A 222 11.91 -3.65 11.85
N ARG A 223 11.51 -4.76 12.47
CA ARG A 223 11.86 -6.08 11.98
C ARG A 223 11.12 -6.35 10.67
N ILE A 224 11.86 -6.43 9.58
CA ILE A 224 11.32 -6.86 8.30
C ILE A 224 11.15 -8.39 8.31
N ASP A 225 9.93 -8.83 8.08
CA ASP A 225 9.55 -10.25 8.06
C ASP A 225 9.30 -10.72 6.64
N SER A 226 9.55 -11.99 6.35
CA SER A 226 9.39 -12.59 5.01
C SER A 226 7.95 -12.52 4.46
N SER A 227 6.96 -12.32 5.34
CA SER A 227 5.57 -12.04 4.94
C SER A 227 5.40 -10.74 4.15
N GLN A 228 6.31 -9.77 4.31
CA GLN A 228 6.33 -8.50 3.56
C GLN A 228 6.99 -8.64 2.18
N PHE A 229 7.60 -9.79 1.89
CA PHE A 229 8.27 -10.05 0.62
C PHE A 229 7.33 -10.73 -0.38
N GLY A 230 7.59 -10.47 -1.66
CA GLY A 230 6.89 -11.16 -2.75
C GLY A 230 7.11 -12.67 -2.69
N VAL A 231 6.14 -13.43 -3.19
CA VAL A 231 6.19 -14.90 -3.23
C VAL A 231 7.42 -15.41 -3.97
N ASP A 232 7.90 -16.60 -3.63
CA ASP A 232 9.00 -17.23 -4.35
C ASP A 232 8.50 -17.88 -5.65
N PRO A 233 8.79 -17.31 -6.83
CA PRO A 233 8.25 -17.82 -8.09
C PRO A 233 8.83 -19.19 -8.46
N GLY A 234 9.96 -19.59 -7.87
CA GLY A 234 10.55 -20.90 -8.08
C GLY A 234 9.88 -22.03 -7.29
N LEU A 235 8.94 -21.72 -6.38
CA LEU A 235 8.10 -22.72 -5.70
C LEU A 235 6.74 -22.85 -6.38
N SER A 236 6.18 -21.76 -6.90
CA SER A 236 4.88 -21.77 -7.60
C SER A 236 4.92 -22.50 -8.95
N ALA A 237 6.08 -22.55 -9.61
CA ALA A 237 6.25 -23.19 -10.92
C ALA A 237 6.21 -24.74 -10.91
N VAL A 238 5.90 -25.38 -9.78
CA VAL A 238 5.79 -26.85 -9.66
C VAL A 238 4.32 -27.31 -9.55
N ALA A 239 3.34 -26.39 -9.49
CA ALA A 239 1.93 -26.73 -9.24
C ALA A 239 0.99 -26.67 -10.45
N ASP A 240 1.41 -26.15 -11.62
CA ASP A 240 0.53 -26.03 -12.81
C ASP A 240 0.96 -26.97 -13.94
N SER A 241 0.89 -28.28 -13.66
CA SER A 241 0.84 -29.32 -14.70
C SER A 241 -0.44 -30.15 -14.61
N SER A 242 -1.55 -29.49 -14.28
CA SER A 242 -2.89 -30.07 -14.44
C SER A 242 -3.81 -29.06 -15.12
N GLU A 243 -4.28 -29.49 -16.28
CA GLU A 243 -5.19 -28.87 -17.22
C GLU A 243 -6.30 -28.02 -16.56
N SER A 244 -6.48 -26.79 -17.03
CA SER A 244 -7.81 -26.17 -17.02
C SER A 244 -8.06 -25.43 -18.33
N SER A 245 -9.13 -25.87 -18.98
CA SER A 245 -9.66 -25.40 -20.24
C SER A 245 -10.54 -24.18 -20.04
N THR A 246 -10.21 -23.02 -20.63
CA THR A 246 -11.24 -22.05 -21.08
C THR A 246 -10.72 -21.06 -22.12
N SER A 247 -11.46 -20.98 -23.23
CA SER A 247 -11.69 -19.86 -24.15
C SER A 247 -10.50 -19.17 -24.88
N PRO A 248 -10.44 -19.23 -26.23
CA PRO A 248 -9.45 -18.52 -27.03
C PRO A 248 -9.98 -17.11 -27.36
N ASN A 249 -9.46 -16.06 -26.72
CA ASN A 249 -9.36 -14.69 -27.26
C ASN A 249 -8.82 -13.70 -26.21
N GLU A 250 -7.61 -13.94 -25.73
CA GLU A 250 -6.72 -12.85 -25.32
C GLU A 250 -5.36 -13.19 -25.90
N THR A 251 -4.75 -12.25 -26.62
CA THR A 251 -3.34 -12.36 -27.00
C THR A 251 -2.51 -12.43 -25.71
N THR A 252 -2.21 -13.64 -25.25
CA THR A 252 -1.41 -13.92 -24.06
C THR A 252 -0.03 -13.31 -24.29
N LYS A 253 0.20 -12.10 -23.78
CA LYS A 253 1.56 -11.55 -23.70
C LYS A 253 2.34 -12.49 -22.80
N LEU A 254 3.25 -13.24 -23.41
CA LEU A 254 4.18 -14.10 -22.69
C LEU A 254 4.99 -13.24 -21.71
N ASN A 255 4.75 -13.40 -20.41
CA ASN A 255 5.43 -12.60 -19.40
C ASN A 255 6.88 -13.10 -19.22
N PRO A 256 7.89 -12.21 -19.29
CA PRO A 256 9.28 -12.59 -19.04
C PRO A 256 9.49 -13.18 -17.64
N ALA A 257 10.26 -14.25 -17.57
CA ALA A 257 10.76 -14.86 -16.34
C ALA A 257 12.29 -14.89 -16.33
N TYR A 258 12.85 -14.59 -15.18
CA TYR A 258 14.29 -14.54 -14.94
C TYR A 258 14.72 -15.81 -14.22
N ARG A 259 15.55 -16.62 -14.89
CA ARG A 259 15.99 -17.92 -14.40
C ARG A 259 17.46 -17.90 -14.01
N CYS A 260 17.85 -18.62 -12.97
CA CYS A 260 19.25 -18.81 -12.63
C CYS A 260 19.99 -19.47 -13.80
N LYS A 261 21.11 -18.89 -14.26
CA LYS A 261 21.88 -19.44 -15.38
C LYS A 261 22.52 -20.81 -15.12
N LYS A 262 22.74 -21.16 -13.85
CA LYS A 262 23.36 -22.45 -13.44
C LYS A 262 22.36 -23.60 -13.37
N CYS A 263 21.18 -23.40 -12.79
CA CYS A 263 20.20 -24.48 -12.57
C CYS A 263 18.82 -24.24 -13.22
N ARG A 264 18.63 -23.12 -13.92
CA ARG A 264 17.39 -22.71 -14.61
C ARG A 264 16.14 -22.52 -13.72
N ARG A 265 16.30 -22.58 -12.39
CA ARG A 265 15.25 -22.22 -11.42
C ARG A 265 14.77 -20.80 -11.65
N VAL A 266 13.45 -20.57 -11.63
CA VAL A 266 12.86 -19.23 -11.69
C VAL A 266 13.22 -18.46 -10.42
N MET A 267 13.72 -17.24 -10.60
CA MET A 267 14.14 -16.35 -9.51
C MET A 267 13.24 -15.12 -9.41
N ALA A 268 12.71 -14.64 -10.51
CA ALA A 268 11.79 -13.50 -10.57
C ALA A 268 10.93 -13.58 -11.83
N LEU A 269 9.75 -12.98 -11.78
CA LEU A 269 8.91 -12.67 -12.93
C LEU A 269 9.05 -11.19 -13.29
N GLN A 270 8.62 -10.82 -14.50
CA GLN A 270 8.53 -9.41 -14.90
C GLN A 270 7.72 -8.59 -13.89
N ASP A 271 6.68 -9.19 -13.30
CA ASP A 271 5.84 -8.55 -12.29
C ASP A 271 6.58 -8.25 -10.98
N ASN A 272 7.77 -8.82 -10.75
CA ASN A 272 8.60 -8.48 -9.58
C ASN A 272 9.62 -7.38 -9.87
N VAL A 273 9.74 -6.93 -11.11
CA VAL A 273 10.74 -5.94 -11.53
C VAL A 273 10.30 -4.54 -11.12
N VAL A 274 11.22 -3.80 -10.51
CA VAL A 274 11.06 -2.39 -10.16
C VAL A 274 11.76 -1.56 -11.23
N GLU A 275 10.96 -0.91 -12.08
CA GLU A 275 11.44 -0.08 -13.16
C GLU A 275 12.05 1.23 -12.66
N HIS A 276 13.12 1.68 -13.31
CA HIS A 276 13.75 2.96 -13.03
C HIS A 276 14.10 3.68 -14.32
N LYS A 277 13.97 5.01 -14.33
CA LYS A 277 14.38 5.81 -15.48
C LYS A 277 15.90 6.02 -15.41
N PRO A 278 16.65 5.87 -16.51
CA PRO A 278 18.09 6.14 -16.53
C PRO A 278 18.46 7.54 -16.01
N GLY A 279 19.43 7.61 -15.09
CA GLY A 279 19.87 8.86 -14.47
C GLY A 279 18.91 9.46 -13.43
N GLU A 280 17.85 8.75 -13.07
CA GLU A 280 16.87 9.19 -12.06
C GLU A 280 17.42 9.01 -10.63
N GLY A 281 17.13 9.96 -9.75
CA GLY A 281 17.73 10.04 -8.42
C GLY A 281 18.94 10.98 -8.42
N GLU A 282 19.96 10.67 -7.62
CA GLU A 282 21.22 11.42 -7.55
C GLU A 282 22.05 11.39 -8.85
N THR A 283 21.58 12.03 -9.91
CA THR A 283 22.50 12.69 -10.85
C THR A 283 23.25 13.88 -10.20
N CYS A 284 23.00 14.14 -8.90
CA CYS A 284 23.34 15.30 -8.07
C CYS A 284 24.67 15.26 -7.27
N PHE A 285 25.31 14.09 -7.05
CA PHE A 285 26.54 14.00 -6.23
C PHE A 285 27.77 13.57 -7.03
N LYS A 286 27.92 14.08 -8.25
CA LYS A 286 29.01 13.65 -9.15
C LYS A 286 30.39 14.05 -8.62
N TRP A 287 31.34 13.10 -8.71
CA TRP A 287 32.52 13.35 -9.55
C TRP A 287 32.72 12.20 -10.53
N GLN A 288 32.58 12.53 -11.82
CA GLN A 288 32.87 11.61 -12.93
C GLN A 288 34.38 11.55 -13.16
N LYS A 289 34.98 10.35 -13.22
CA LYS A 289 36.28 10.18 -13.87
C LYS A 289 36.22 9.18 -15.04
N ARG A 290 36.27 9.81 -16.22
CA ARG A 290 36.84 9.39 -17.52
C ARG A 290 36.26 8.16 -18.21
N SER A 291 35.26 8.42 -19.06
CA SER A 291 35.36 8.11 -20.49
C SER A 291 34.80 9.29 -21.27
N GLY A 292 35.57 9.80 -22.23
CA GLY A 292 35.29 11.04 -22.96
C GLY A 292 34.07 10.94 -23.88
N GLY A 293 32.89 11.25 -23.34
CA GLY A 293 31.66 11.39 -24.10
C GLY A 293 30.83 12.58 -23.58
N ASN A 294 30.19 13.29 -24.51
CA ASN A 294 29.45 14.53 -24.27
C ASN A 294 28.31 14.33 -23.23
N PRO A 295 28.18 15.17 -22.17
CA PRO A 295 27.21 14.96 -21.09
C PRO A 295 25.75 15.17 -21.48
N PHE A 296 25.48 15.84 -22.61
CA PHE A 296 24.15 16.27 -23.05
C PHE A 296 23.49 15.31 -24.05
N ASN A 297 24.12 14.19 -24.39
CA ASN A 297 23.62 13.25 -25.39
C ASN A 297 23.66 11.80 -24.86
N ARG A 298 22.88 11.53 -23.80
CA ARG A 298 22.64 10.18 -23.25
C ARG A 298 21.19 9.73 -23.45
N SER A 299 20.55 10.17 -24.52
CA SER A 299 19.22 9.73 -24.94
C SER A 299 19.23 8.40 -25.69
N ASP A 300 20.36 7.69 -25.71
CA ASP A 300 20.45 6.36 -26.29
C ASP A 300 20.36 5.31 -25.18
N GLU A 301 19.42 4.39 -25.36
CA GLU A 301 19.05 3.24 -24.54
C GLU A 301 20.25 2.48 -23.96
N HIS A 302 20.82 2.97 -22.85
CA HIS A 302 21.80 2.19 -22.11
C HIS A 302 21.08 1.11 -21.34
N GLU A 303 21.03 -0.08 -21.93
CA GLU A 303 20.50 -1.28 -21.30
C GLU A 303 21.23 -1.53 -19.96
N CYS A 304 20.51 -1.45 -18.83
CA CYS A 304 21.12 -1.63 -17.51
C CYS A 304 21.76 -3.02 -17.38
N SER A 305 22.90 -3.12 -16.67
CA SER A 305 23.59 -4.41 -16.46
C SER A 305 22.94 -5.29 -15.38
N SER A 306 22.04 -4.70 -14.60
CA SER A 306 21.28 -5.35 -13.52
C SER A 306 19.79 -5.13 -13.71
N ILE A 307 19.01 -6.05 -13.16
CA ILE A 307 17.57 -5.87 -12.92
C ILE A 307 17.36 -5.65 -11.42
N PHE A 308 16.43 -4.75 -11.08
CA PHE A 308 16.07 -4.45 -9.69
C PHE A 308 14.69 -5.03 -9.40
N LEU A 309 14.53 -5.58 -8.21
CA LEU A 309 13.34 -6.32 -7.82
C LEU A 309 12.77 -5.77 -6.51
N GLU A 310 11.48 -6.04 -6.30
CA GLU A 310 10.96 -6.12 -4.94
C GLU A 310 11.60 -7.32 -4.23
N PRO A 311 11.82 -7.27 -2.90
CA PRO A 311 12.38 -8.40 -2.19
C PRO A 311 11.42 -9.59 -2.26
N LEU A 312 11.98 -10.78 -2.49
CA LEU A 312 11.25 -12.04 -2.65
C LEU A 312 11.61 -13.00 -1.52
N ARG A 313 10.68 -13.86 -1.11
CA ARG A 313 10.83 -14.82 0.02
C ARG A 313 12.02 -15.77 -0.10
N TRP A 314 12.61 -15.97 -1.29
CA TRP A 314 13.84 -16.77 -1.41
C TRP A 314 15.10 -16.02 -0.99
N MET A 315 15.06 -14.68 -0.86
CA MET A 315 16.17 -13.82 -0.49
C MET A 315 16.45 -13.85 1.02
N LYS A 316 16.61 -15.04 1.61
CA LYS A 316 16.73 -15.23 3.08
C LYS A 316 17.78 -14.35 3.76
N THR A 317 18.89 -14.05 3.07
CA THR A 317 19.95 -13.16 3.58
C THR A 317 19.47 -11.73 3.87
N VAL A 318 18.35 -11.30 3.26
CA VAL A 318 17.73 -9.99 3.51
C VAL A 318 17.00 -9.99 4.86
N GLU A 319 16.49 -11.14 5.30
CA GLU A 319 15.76 -11.31 6.57
C GLU A 319 16.68 -11.30 7.80
N GLU A 320 17.99 -11.54 7.58
CA GLU A 320 19.01 -11.61 8.64
C GLU A 320 19.36 -10.22 9.23
N GLY A 321 18.68 -9.16 8.80
CA GLY A 321 18.85 -7.80 9.31
C GLY A 321 20.12 -7.09 8.81
N LEU A 322 20.86 -7.72 7.89
CA LEU A 322 22.06 -7.15 7.30
C LEU A 322 21.73 -5.89 6.48
N LEU A 323 22.58 -4.87 6.58
CA LEU A 323 22.45 -3.63 5.79
C LEU A 323 22.65 -3.89 4.29
N GLU A 324 23.57 -4.78 3.96
CA GLU A 324 23.90 -5.17 2.60
C GLU A 324 24.45 -6.60 2.55
N GLY A 325 24.36 -7.23 1.37
CA GLY A 325 24.81 -8.60 1.22
C GLY A 325 24.64 -9.16 -0.19
N LYS A 326 25.18 -10.36 -0.40
CA LYS A 326 25.12 -11.07 -1.67
C LYS A 326 23.84 -11.89 -1.76
N LEU A 327 23.20 -11.91 -2.92
CA LEU A 327 22.05 -12.76 -3.20
C LEU A 327 22.50 -14.06 -3.89
N PHE A 328 22.03 -15.20 -3.37
CA PHE A 328 22.38 -16.54 -3.85
C PHE A 328 21.14 -17.31 -4.32
N CYS A 329 21.30 -18.16 -5.32
CA CYS A 329 20.25 -19.08 -5.75
C CYS A 329 20.02 -20.15 -4.66
N PRO A 330 18.79 -20.33 -4.16
CA PRO A 330 18.51 -21.26 -3.06
C PRO A 330 18.66 -22.74 -3.44
N HIS A 331 18.80 -23.06 -4.74
CA HIS A 331 18.94 -24.43 -5.22
C HIS A 331 20.38 -24.84 -5.54
N CYS A 332 21.24 -23.91 -5.96
CA CYS A 332 22.58 -24.26 -6.47
C CYS A 332 23.71 -23.37 -5.95
N ASP A 333 23.39 -22.46 -5.02
CA ASP A 333 24.27 -21.51 -4.37
C ASP A 333 25.08 -20.59 -5.32
N ALA A 334 24.66 -20.51 -6.59
CA ALA A 334 25.24 -19.55 -7.51
C ALA A 334 24.95 -18.13 -7.02
N ARG A 335 25.99 -17.28 -6.98
CA ARG A 335 25.82 -15.85 -6.73
C ARG A 335 25.06 -15.21 -7.89
N LEU A 336 23.90 -14.63 -7.61
CA LEU A 336 23.01 -14.00 -8.59
C LEU A 336 23.14 -12.48 -8.59
N GLY A 337 23.41 -11.89 -7.42
CA GLY A 337 23.25 -10.46 -7.26
C GLY A 337 23.73 -9.94 -5.91
N TYR A 338 23.13 -8.81 -5.51
CA TYR A 338 23.48 -8.06 -4.32
C TYR A 338 22.28 -7.25 -3.83
N PHE A 339 22.19 -6.99 -2.54
CA PHE A 339 21.22 -6.06 -1.97
C PHE A 339 21.90 -5.06 -1.06
N ASN A 340 21.30 -3.86 -0.95
CA ASN A 340 21.71 -2.83 -0.01
C ASN A 340 20.49 -1.97 0.36
N TRP A 341 20.19 -1.86 1.65
CA TRP A 341 19.05 -1.09 2.16
C TRP A 341 19.22 0.42 2.03
N SER A 342 20.46 0.93 2.03
CA SER A 342 20.78 2.34 1.75
C SER A 342 20.78 2.66 0.25
N GLY A 343 20.82 1.64 -0.60
CA GLY A 343 20.68 1.75 -2.05
C GLY A 343 21.97 1.54 -2.84
N ILE A 344 21.83 1.52 -4.16
CA ILE A 344 22.90 1.23 -5.13
C ILE A 344 22.73 2.13 -6.35
N GLN A 345 23.85 2.64 -6.88
CA GLN A 345 23.88 3.29 -8.18
C GLN A 345 23.88 2.24 -9.31
N CYS A 346 22.85 2.28 -10.16
CA CYS A 346 22.76 1.47 -11.37
C CYS A 346 23.79 1.93 -12.42
N SER A 347 24.15 1.06 -13.36
CA SER A 347 25.06 1.38 -14.47
C SER A 347 24.55 2.51 -15.38
N CYS A 348 23.24 2.74 -15.42
CA CYS A 348 22.64 3.87 -16.12
C CYS A 348 22.75 5.20 -15.36
N GLY A 349 23.25 5.18 -14.12
CA GLY A 349 23.42 6.34 -13.25
C GLY A 349 22.31 6.56 -12.23
N SER A 350 21.21 5.79 -12.28
CA SER A 350 20.10 5.95 -11.35
C SER A 350 20.41 5.44 -9.95
N TRP A 351 19.94 6.14 -8.92
CA TRP A 351 20.07 5.70 -7.52
C TRP A 351 18.80 4.97 -7.09
N ILE A 352 18.93 3.71 -6.69
CA ILE A 352 17.80 2.86 -6.27
C ILE A 352 17.92 2.59 -4.77
N THR A 353 16.89 2.91 -3.99
CA THR A 353 16.85 2.72 -2.53
C THR A 353 15.47 2.25 -2.05
N PRO A 354 15.40 1.19 -1.24
CA PRO A 354 16.42 0.13 -1.09
C PRO A 354 16.65 -0.60 -2.43
N ALA A 355 17.78 -1.27 -2.58
CA ALA A 355 18.13 -1.95 -3.83
C ALA A 355 18.29 -3.46 -3.65
N PHE A 356 17.53 -4.23 -4.42
CA PHE A 356 17.67 -5.68 -4.55
C PHE A 356 17.95 -6.01 -6.02
N GLN A 357 19.22 -6.22 -6.36
CA GLN A 357 19.64 -6.37 -7.75
C GLN A 357 20.05 -7.79 -8.11
N LEU A 358 19.64 -8.27 -9.28
CA LEU A 358 20.22 -9.43 -9.95
C LEU A 358 21.05 -8.98 -11.15
N HIS A 359 22.23 -9.55 -11.33
CA HIS A 359 23.06 -9.25 -12.50
C HIS A 359 22.56 -9.99 -13.73
N LYS A 360 22.34 -9.30 -14.85
CA LYS A 360 21.90 -9.91 -16.11
C LYS A 360 22.85 -11.01 -16.60
N SER A 361 24.14 -10.93 -16.27
CA SER A 361 25.12 -11.98 -16.62
C SER A 361 24.93 -13.30 -15.86
N ARG A 362 24.13 -13.31 -14.78
CA ARG A 362 23.88 -14.47 -13.90
C ARG A 362 22.49 -15.07 -14.06
N VAL A 363 21.63 -14.43 -14.84
CA VAL A 363 20.26 -14.89 -15.12
C VAL A 363 20.01 -14.97 -16.62
N ASP A 364 19.14 -15.88 -17.03
CA ASP A 364 18.63 -15.94 -18.41
C ASP A 364 17.16 -15.50 -18.42
N ILE A 365 16.75 -14.85 -19.51
CA ILE A 365 15.38 -14.41 -19.72
C ILE A 365 14.68 -15.46 -20.60
N SER A 366 13.54 -15.96 -20.14
CA SER A 366 12.67 -16.86 -20.90
C SER A 366 11.24 -16.38 -20.76
N THR A 367 10.41 -16.60 -21.77
CA THR A 367 8.95 -16.47 -21.64
C THR A 367 8.39 -17.66 -20.85
N LEU A 368 7.43 -17.40 -19.95
CA LEU A 368 6.59 -18.45 -19.36
C LEU A 368 5.45 -18.83 -20.29
#